data_AF-A0A534UFN6-F1
#
_entry.id   AF-A0A534UFN6-F1
#
_cell.length_a   1.000
_cell.length_b   1.000
_cell.length_c   1.000
_cell.angle_alpha   90.00
_cell.angle_beta   90.00
_cell.angle_gamma   90.00
#
_symmetry.space_group_name_H-M   'P 1'
#
loop_
_entity.id
_entity.type
_entity.pdbx_description
1 polymer ?
#
loop_
_entity_poly.entity_id
_entity_poly.type
_entity_poly.pdbx_seq_one_letter_code
_entity_poly.pdbx_strand_id
1 'polypeptide(L)'
;MPLNVHLVYTDEPKTERVRAVTYCVPIDDTHQLGASIRWIPEGESESPSGREQLAPGGRKNTSYEYAQRHPDDKEAVEGQGPIALHRLEHLVTSDKGVMMYRSILRKAIETALRGDDPKGILRDPSQASFVTTSAGSVVRD
;
A
#
# COMPACT_ATOMS: atom_id res chain seq x y z
N MET A 1 2.76 -10.92 20.32
CA MET A 1 3.80 -10.73 19.29
C MET A 1 3.85 -9.26 18.99
N PRO A 2 4.98 -8.56 19.16
CA PRO A 2 5.02 -7.14 18.89
C PRO A 2 4.87 -6.96 17.37
N LEU A 3 3.94 -6.09 17.02
CA LEU A 3 3.76 -5.53 15.69
C LEU A 3 5.12 -4.91 15.30
N ASN A 4 5.88 -5.53 14.40
CA ASN A 4 7.09 -4.92 13.85
C ASN A 4 6.68 -3.87 12.81
N VAL A 5 6.00 -2.82 13.26
CA VAL A 5 6.18 -1.53 12.62
C VAL A 5 7.47 -1.00 13.22
N HIS A 6 8.54 -0.98 12.43
CA HIS A 6 9.74 -0.22 12.75
C HIS A 6 9.37 1.27 12.72
N LEU A 7 8.65 1.73 13.76
CA LEU A 7 8.55 3.13 14.09
C LEU A 7 9.86 3.46 14.78
N VAL A 8 10.78 4.04 14.04
CA VAL A 8 11.89 4.73 14.68
C VAL A 8 11.37 6.12 15.09
N TYR A 9 11.76 6.59 16.28
CA TYR A 9 11.09 7.70 16.97
C TYR A 9 12.04 8.89 17.09
N THR A 10 11.70 10.01 16.46
CA THR A 10 12.34 11.33 16.68
C THR A 10 11.34 12.37 17.20
N ASP A 11 11.88 13.43 17.82
CA ASP A 11 11.12 14.48 18.50
C ASP A 11 10.43 15.48 17.53
N GLU A 12 10.99 15.72 16.34
CA GLU A 12 10.42 16.66 15.35
C GLU A 12 9.95 15.98 14.04
N PRO A 13 8.70 16.20 13.60
CA PRO A 13 8.17 15.60 12.38
C PRO A 13 8.71 16.28 11.11
N LYS A 14 9.43 15.53 10.26
CA LYS A 14 9.70 15.95 8.88
C LYS A 14 8.49 15.63 8.00
N THR A 15 7.93 16.66 7.36
CA THR A 15 6.84 16.50 6.40
C THR A 15 7.41 16.55 4.99
N GLU A 16 7.42 15.41 4.30
CA GLU A 16 7.79 15.33 2.89
C GLU A 16 6.53 15.13 2.01
N ARG A 17 6.59 15.58 0.76
CA ARG A 17 5.52 15.31 -0.22
C ARG A 17 5.49 13.80 -0.51
N VAL A 18 4.30 13.24 -0.78
CA VAL A 18 4.22 11.89 -1.36
C VAL A 18 5.08 11.84 -2.61
N ARG A 19 6.04 10.91 -2.64
CA ARG A 19 6.87 10.62 -3.81
C ARG A 19 6.52 9.31 -4.49
N ALA A 20 5.74 8.45 -3.86
CA ALA A 20 5.40 7.14 -4.41
C ALA A 20 3.91 6.81 -4.25
N VAL A 21 3.35 6.20 -5.29
CA VAL A 21 2.04 5.55 -5.25
C VAL A 21 2.26 4.09 -5.60
N THR A 22 1.68 3.19 -4.80
CA THR A 22 1.79 1.74 -5.00
C THR A 22 0.41 1.13 -5.21
N TYR A 23 0.34 0.18 -6.12
CA TYR A 23 -0.85 -0.54 -6.52
C TYR A 23 -0.63 -2.03 -6.30
N CYS A 24 -1.69 -2.72 -5.89
CA CYS A 24 -1.80 -4.17 -5.98
C CYS A 24 -2.64 -4.48 -7.22
N VAL A 25 -2.00 -4.96 -8.28
CA VAL A 25 -2.63 -5.22 -9.57
C VAL A 25 -2.98 -6.70 -9.66
N PRO A 26 -4.26 -7.08 -9.81
CA PRO A 26 -4.62 -8.49 -9.96
C PRO A 26 -4.04 -9.05 -11.26
N ILE A 27 -3.39 -10.21 -11.18
CA ILE A 27 -2.90 -10.97 -12.33
C ILE A 27 -3.87 -12.10 -12.65
N ASP A 28 -4.30 -12.80 -11.61
CA ASP A 28 -5.37 -13.80 -11.62
C ASP A 28 -6.10 -13.79 -10.26
N ASP A 29 -6.94 -14.79 -10.00
CA ASP A 29 -7.73 -14.88 -8.77
C ASP A 29 -6.89 -15.07 -7.49
N THR A 30 -5.63 -15.50 -7.63
CA THR A 30 -4.73 -15.90 -6.53
C THR A 30 -3.39 -15.17 -6.52
N HIS A 31 -3.07 -14.42 -7.58
CA HIS A 31 -1.82 -13.68 -7.72
C HIS A 31 -2.04 -12.20 -8.02
N GLN A 32 -1.14 -11.39 -7.48
CA GLN A 32 -1.11 -9.94 -7.68
C GLN A 32 0.33 -9.48 -7.95
N LEU A 33 0.45 -8.39 -8.71
CA LEU A 33 1.69 -7.65 -8.89
C LEU A 33 1.65 -6.39 -8.03
N GLY A 34 2.65 -6.23 -7.16
CA GLY A 34 2.94 -4.94 -6.54
C GLY A 34 3.61 -4.02 -7.56
N ALA A 35 2.94 -2.95 -7.97
CA ALA A 35 3.47 -1.97 -8.91
C ALA A 35 3.57 -0.59 -8.25
N SER A 36 4.73 0.05 -8.33
CA SER A 36 4.96 1.37 -7.73
C SER A 36 5.42 2.37 -8.77
N ILE A 37 4.83 3.57 -8.73
CA ILE A 37 5.28 4.73 -9.50
C ILE A 37 5.91 5.70 -8.51
N ARG A 38 7.12 6.14 -8.82
CA ARG A 38 7.87 7.10 -8.00
C ARG A 38 8.19 8.36 -8.80
N TRP A 39 8.06 9.49 -8.12
CA TRP A 39 8.56 10.78 -8.59
C TRP A 39 9.84 11.14 -7.84
N ILE A 40 10.87 11.46 -8.60
CA ILE A 40 12.19 11.86 -8.10
C ILE A 40 12.46 13.26 -8.66
N PRO A 41 12.70 14.28 -7.82
CA PRO A 41 13.04 15.61 -8.30
C PRO A 41 14.34 15.60 -9.09
N GLU A 42 14.45 16.56 -10.02
CA GLU A 42 15.68 16.79 -10.74
C GLU A 42 16.84 17.11 -9.78
N GLY A 43 17.97 16.44 -9.95
CA GLY A 43 19.17 16.61 -9.12
C GLY A 43 19.21 15.77 -7.83
N GLU A 44 18.16 15.02 -7.50
CA GLU A 44 18.17 14.07 -6.37
C GLU A 44 18.55 12.64 -6.83
N SER A 45 19.20 11.87 -5.94
CA SER A 45 19.58 10.49 -6.21
C SER A 45 18.40 9.53 -6.04
N GLU A 46 18.33 8.47 -6.86
CA GLU A 46 17.36 7.37 -6.72
C GLU A 46 17.60 6.46 -5.49
N SER A 47 18.44 6.88 -4.54
CA SER A 47 18.69 6.12 -3.31
C SER A 47 17.39 5.91 -2.53
N PRO A 48 17.01 4.65 -2.19
CA PRO A 48 15.84 4.38 -1.38
C PRO A 48 15.95 5.09 -0.02
N SER A 49 14.93 5.85 0.37
CA SER A 49 14.89 6.53 1.67
C SER A 49 13.83 5.91 2.60
N GLY A 50 14.11 5.89 3.90
CA GLY A 50 13.15 5.47 4.92
C GLY A 50 12.50 4.10 4.67
N ARG A 51 11.16 4.08 4.58
CA ARG A 51 10.34 2.88 4.38
C ARG A 51 10.67 2.12 3.09
N GLU A 52 11.29 2.77 2.10
CA GLU A 52 11.63 2.13 0.83
C GLU A 52 12.80 1.15 0.95
N GLN A 53 13.74 1.39 1.87
CA GLN A 53 14.79 0.42 2.18
C GLN A 53 14.22 -0.86 2.80
N LEU A 54 13.05 -0.72 3.42
CA LEU A 54 12.31 -1.80 4.06
C LEU A 54 11.30 -2.47 3.10
N ALA A 55 11.13 -1.96 1.87
CA ALA A 55 10.18 -2.57 0.95
C ALA A 55 10.64 -3.99 0.54
N PRO A 56 9.72 -4.93 0.27
CA PRO A 56 10.06 -6.33 -0.01
C PRO A 56 11.07 -6.51 -1.15
N GLY A 57 11.09 -5.60 -2.14
CA GLY A 57 12.03 -5.63 -3.26
C GLY A 57 13.49 -5.31 -2.89
N GLY A 58 13.75 -4.74 -1.72
CA GLY A 58 15.10 -4.45 -1.20
C GLY A 58 15.76 -5.62 -0.46
N ARG A 59 15.01 -6.69 -0.18
CA ARG A 59 15.50 -7.84 0.60
C ARG A 59 16.48 -8.69 -0.23
N LYS A 60 17.76 -8.67 0.16
CA LYS A 60 18.81 -9.48 -0.49
C LYS A 60 18.74 -10.97 -0.16
N ASN A 61 18.36 -11.33 1.07
CA ASN A 61 18.25 -12.73 1.51
C ASN A 61 16.79 -13.17 1.50
N THR A 62 16.44 -14.06 0.57
CA THR A 62 15.08 -14.58 0.39
C THR A 62 14.94 -16.04 0.79
N SER A 63 15.93 -16.59 1.52
CA SER A 63 15.83 -17.96 2.05
C SER A 63 14.65 -18.09 3.01
N TYR A 64 14.00 -19.27 2.99
CA TYR A 64 12.84 -19.55 3.83
C TYR A 64 13.14 -19.35 5.32
N GLU A 65 14.29 -19.83 5.79
CA GLU A 65 14.73 -19.69 7.17
C GLU A 65 14.89 -18.22 7.59
N TYR A 66 15.44 -17.38 6.70
CA TYR A 66 15.56 -15.95 6.97
C TYR A 66 14.20 -15.26 7.03
N ALA A 67 13.31 -15.54 6.06
CA ALA A 67 11.96 -14.96 6.00
C ALA A 67 11.11 -15.35 7.22
N GLN A 68 11.25 -16.57 7.73
CA GLN A 68 10.60 -16.98 8.99
C GLN A 68 11.07 -16.16 10.20
N ARG A 69 12.36 -15.81 10.27
CA ARG A 69 12.92 -15.01 11.38
C ARG A 69 12.68 -13.52 11.24
N HIS A 70 12.50 -13.06 10.01
CA HIS A 70 12.33 -11.65 9.67
C HIS A 70 11.14 -11.51 8.72
N PRO A 71 9.89 -11.75 9.12
CA PRO A 71 8.75 -11.61 8.23
C PRO A 71 8.46 -10.13 7.92
N ASP A 72 7.91 -9.85 6.74
CA ASP A 72 7.48 -8.53 6.28
C ASP A 72 6.07 -8.59 5.66
N ASP A 73 5.58 -7.49 5.09
CA ASP A 73 4.25 -7.35 4.49
C ASP A 73 3.91 -8.49 3.51
N LYS A 74 4.89 -8.97 2.73
CA LYS A 74 4.71 -10.13 1.83
C LYS A 74 4.31 -11.38 2.59
N GLU A 75 5.09 -11.77 3.60
CA GLU A 75 4.82 -12.97 4.40
C GLU A 75 3.53 -12.83 5.21
N ALA A 76 3.20 -11.61 5.66
CA ALA A 76 1.93 -11.33 6.35
C ALA A 76 0.71 -11.50 5.44
N VAL A 77 0.81 -11.11 4.16
CA VAL A 77 -0.25 -11.31 3.15
C VAL A 77 -0.35 -12.79 2.75
N GLU A 78 0.76 -13.43 2.41
CA GLU A 78 0.78 -14.85 2.00
C GLU A 78 0.29 -15.77 3.12
N GLY A 79 0.54 -15.41 4.40
CA GLY A 79 0.06 -16.14 5.57
C GLY A 79 -1.46 -16.18 5.71
N GLN A 80 -2.21 -15.33 4.99
CA GLN A 80 -3.69 -15.38 4.95
C GLN A 80 -4.22 -16.45 3.98
N GLY A 81 -3.33 -17.10 3.23
CA GLY A 81 -3.64 -18.07 2.18
C GLY A 81 -3.83 -17.43 0.80
N PRO A 82 -4.04 -18.24 -0.25
CA PRO A 82 -4.21 -17.74 -1.62
C PRO A 82 -5.39 -16.77 -1.79
N ILE A 83 -6.45 -16.97 -0.99
CA ILE A 83 -7.61 -16.09 -0.91
C ILE A 83 -7.99 -15.95 0.57
N ALA A 84 -8.06 -14.71 1.06
CA ALA A 84 -8.48 -14.43 2.42
C ALA A 84 -9.95 -14.81 2.63
N LEU A 85 -10.21 -15.69 3.60
CA LEU A 85 -11.56 -16.15 3.92
C LEU A 85 -12.23 -15.19 4.91
N HIS A 86 -13.00 -14.22 4.39
CA HIS A 86 -13.67 -13.20 5.21
C HIS A 86 -14.53 -13.77 6.36
N ARG A 87 -15.07 -14.99 6.21
CA ARG A 87 -15.86 -15.67 7.26
C ARG A 87 -15.06 -16.02 8.52
N LEU A 88 -13.72 -15.97 8.46
CA LEU A 88 -12.82 -16.26 9.58
C LEU A 88 -12.29 -14.99 10.25
N GLU A 89 -12.65 -13.81 9.76
CA GLU A 89 -12.14 -12.54 10.28
C GLU A 89 -12.89 -12.12 11.55
N HIS A 90 -12.13 -11.66 12.55
CA HIS A 90 -12.65 -11.02 13.76
C HIS A 90 -12.17 -9.57 13.80
N LEU A 91 -12.81 -8.71 13.00
CA LEU A 91 -12.45 -7.29 12.88
C LEU A 91 -12.69 -6.55 14.19
N VAL A 92 -11.76 -5.66 14.54
CA VAL A 92 -11.82 -4.80 15.73
C VAL A 92 -11.80 -3.32 15.33
N THR A 93 -11.82 -2.41 16.29
CA THR A 93 -11.95 -0.96 16.05
C THR A 93 -10.86 -0.40 15.13
N SER A 94 -9.64 -0.94 15.18
CA SER A 94 -8.54 -0.53 14.28
C SER A 94 -8.81 -0.86 12.81
N ASP A 95 -9.70 -1.81 12.52
CA ASP A 95 -10.02 -2.25 11.16
C ASP A 95 -11.10 -1.42 10.47
N LYS A 96 -11.53 -0.30 11.08
CA LYS A 96 -12.52 0.61 10.50
C LYS A 96 -12.14 1.05 9.09
N GLY A 97 -10.85 1.29 8.83
CA GLY A 97 -10.34 1.63 7.50
C GLY A 97 -10.57 0.52 6.47
N VAL A 98 -10.34 -0.74 6.85
CA VAL A 98 -10.56 -1.92 5.99
C VAL A 98 -12.04 -2.03 5.62
N MET A 99 -12.94 -1.87 6.61
CA MET A 99 -14.38 -1.89 6.37
C MET A 99 -14.83 -0.78 5.41
N MET A 100 -14.34 0.44 5.61
CA MET A 100 -14.64 1.58 4.74
C MET A 100 -14.15 1.34 3.32
N TYR A 101 -12.91 0.85 3.16
CA TYR A 101 -12.33 0.52 1.86
C TYR A 101 -13.17 -0.53 1.12
N ARG A 102 -13.53 -1.64 1.79
CA ARG A 102 -14.39 -2.69 1.22
C ARG A 102 -15.75 -2.14 0.77
N SER A 103 -16.34 -1.24 1.54
CA SER A 103 -17.60 -0.59 1.14
C SER A 103 -17.43 0.29 -0.10
N ILE A 104 -16.33 1.02 -0.23
CA ILE A 104 -16.05 1.87 -1.40
C ILE A 104 -15.83 0.98 -2.63
N LEU A 105 -15.01 -0.07 -2.49
CA LEU A 105 -14.70 -0.99 -3.59
C LEU A 105 -15.95 -1.71 -4.11
N ARG A 106 -16.82 -2.22 -3.21
CA ARG A 106 -18.07 -2.86 -3.62
C ARG A 106 -18.96 -1.93 -4.45
N LYS A 107 -19.14 -0.70 -3.98
CA LYS A 107 -19.91 0.32 -4.71
C LYS A 107 -19.27 0.66 -6.06
N ALA A 108 -17.94 0.73 -6.11
CA ALA A 108 -17.22 0.98 -7.36
C ALA A 108 -17.44 -0.16 -8.38
N ILE A 109 -17.37 -1.42 -7.94
CA ILE A 109 -17.63 -2.60 -8.79
C ILE A 109 -19.07 -2.57 -9.29
N GLU A 110 -20.05 -2.37 -8.41
CA GLU A 110 -21.47 -2.30 -8.79
C GLU A 110 -21.74 -1.17 -9.80
N THR A 111 -21.11 -0.01 -9.62
CA THR A 111 -21.22 1.12 -10.55
C THR A 111 -20.60 0.80 -11.90
N ALA A 112 -19.39 0.23 -11.93
CA ALA A 112 -18.76 -0.19 -13.17
C ALA A 112 -19.60 -1.24 -13.94
N LEU A 113 -20.21 -2.19 -13.24
CA LEU A 113 -21.07 -3.22 -13.84
C LEU A 113 -22.34 -2.64 -14.50
N ARG A 114 -22.80 -1.47 -14.06
CA ARG A 114 -23.91 -0.74 -14.72
C ARG A 114 -23.47 0.07 -15.94
N GLY A 115 -22.17 0.13 -16.22
CA GLY A 115 -21.59 0.97 -17.28
C GLY A 115 -21.35 2.42 -16.85
N ASP A 116 -21.53 2.73 -15.57
CA ASP A 116 -21.28 4.07 -15.00
C ASP A 116 -19.83 4.20 -14.53
N ASP A 117 -19.39 5.45 -14.30
CA ASP A 117 -18.08 5.74 -13.74
C ASP A 117 -18.04 5.61 -12.22
N PRO A 118 -17.15 4.76 -11.67
CA PRO A 118 -16.90 4.73 -10.24
C PRO A 118 -16.39 6.08 -9.71
N LYS A 119 -16.61 6.31 -8.42
CA LYS A 119 -16.10 7.51 -7.73
C LYS A 119 -14.59 7.65 -7.95
N GLY A 120 -14.17 8.83 -8.41
CA GLY A 120 -12.76 9.16 -8.63
C GLY A 120 -12.23 8.84 -10.03
N ILE A 121 -13.05 8.27 -10.92
CA ILE A 121 -12.71 8.17 -12.34
C ILE A 121 -13.00 9.51 -13.01
N LEU A 122 -11.95 10.09 -13.61
CA LEU A 122 -12.02 11.28 -14.44
C LEU A 122 -11.64 10.87 -15.87
N ARG A 123 -12.61 10.89 -16.79
CA ARG A 123 -12.38 10.53 -18.20
C ARG A 123 -11.98 11.71 -19.06
N ASP A 124 -12.43 12.91 -18.70
CA ASP A 124 -12.09 14.14 -19.40
C ASP A 124 -10.74 14.66 -18.90
N PRO A 125 -9.69 14.66 -19.73
CA PRO A 125 -8.37 15.16 -19.34
C PRO A 125 -8.38 16.65 -18.97
N SER A 126 -9.32 17.44 -19.49
CA SER A 126 -9.44 18.86 -19.12
C SER A 126 -9.92 19.05 -17.68
N GLN A 127 -10.58 18.05 -17.11
CA GLN A 127 -11.01 18.03 -15.70
C GLN A 127 -9.98 17.39 -14.78
N ALA A 128 -8.91 16.80 -15.32
CA ALA A 128 -7.82 16.26 -14.54
C ALA A 128 -7.01 17.42 -13.93
N SER A 129 -7.42 17.85 -12.73
CA SER A 129 -6.66 18.81 -11.93
C SER A 129 -5.63 18.07 -11.07
N PHE A 130 -4.47 18.68 -10.85
CA PHE A 130 -3.52 18.19 -9.86
C PHE A 130 -4.19 18.21 -8.49
N VAL A 131 -4.45 17.03 -7.93
CA VAL A 131 -4.90 16.92 -6.55
C VAL A 131 -3.68 17.10 -5.67
N THR A 132 -3.61 18.22 -4.94
CA THR A 132 -2.60 18.40 -3.90
C THR A 132 -2.77 17.32 -2.85
N THR A 133 -1.87 16.34 -2.84
CA THR A 133 -1.85 15.31 -1.80
C THR A 133 -1.05 15.83 -0.60
N SER A 134 -1.68 15.93 0.56
CA SER A 134 -1.00 16.18 1.84
C SER A 134 -0.54 14.91 2.54
N ALA A 135 -0.66 13.75 1.88
CA ALA A 135 -0.10 12.53 2.41
C ALA A 135 1.43 12.70 2.50
N GLY A 136 1.96 12.40 3.67
CA GLY A 136 3.37 12.31 3.92
C GLY A 136 3.57 11.02 4.69
N SER A 137 4.59 10.25 4.34
CA SER A 137 5.10 9.30 5.32
C SER A 137 5.85 10.14 6.34
N VAL A 138 5.35 10.18 7.58
CA VAL A 138 6.20 10.60 8.70
C VAL A 138 7.14 9.43 8.93
N VAL A 139 8.23 9.39 8.15
CA VAL A 139 9.38 8.56 8.48
C VAL A 139 10.12 9.34 9.55
N ARG A 140 9.94 8.90 10.79
CA ARG A 140 10.83 9.27 11.87
C ARG A 140 11.97 8.26 11.82
N ASP A 141 13.19 8.78 11.67
CA ASP A 141 14.43 8.01 11.64
C ASP A 141 14.75 7.34 12.96
#